data_AF-A0A7X6Q1X2-F1
#
_entry.id   AF-A0A7X6Q1X2-F1
#
_cell.length_a   1.000
_cell.length_b   1.000
_cell.length_c   1.000
_cell.angle_alpha   90.00
_cell.angle_beta   90.00
_cell.angle_gamma   90.00
#
_symmetry.space_group_name_H-M   'P 1'
#
loop_
_entity.id
_entity.type
_entity.pdbx_description
1 polymer ?
#
loop_
_entity_poly.entity_id
_entity_poly.type
_entity_poly.pdbx_seq_one_letter_code
_entity_poly.pdbx_strand_id
1 'polypeptide(L)'
;MALFDRKSCDVCGGKTGLMGGKKVKDGRLCSDCAKKQSPYLSSRKNFTVEEMKAHLDDRAANQETINAFEPTRTIGSSLKLYLDDSRGLWFLTKSRRYQDSNPDVFSADQILGARVDIEKGTRVETLERAVPAKDGKPAVPAKTKEVT
;
A
#
# COMPACT_ATOMS: atom_id res chain seq x y z
N MET A 1 34.36 -3.96 27.95
CA MET A 1 33.12 -4.75 27.81
C MET A 1 32.01 -3.81 27.36
N ALA A 2 31.61 -3.86 26.08
CA ALA A 2 30.73 -2.85 25.47
C ALA A 2 29.25 -3.17 25.69
N LEU A 3 28.49 -2.22 26.24
CA LEU A 3 27.10 -2.39 26.68
C LEU A 3 26.06 -2.51 25.55
N PHE A 4 26.47 -2.42 24.28
CA PHE A 4 25.58 -2.51 23.12
C PHE A 4 26.33 -3.05 21.91
N ASP A 5 26.40 -4.38 21.78
CA ASP A 5 26.77 -4.97 20.50
C ASP A 5 25.65 -4.66 19.50
N ARG A 6 25.78 -3.53 18.79
CA ARG A 6 24.77 -3.02 17.84
C ARG A 6 24.70 -3.99 16.67
N LYS A 7 23.81 -4.96 16.79
CA LYS A 7 23.57 -5.96 15.76
C LYS A 7 23.22 -5.25 14.45
N SER A 8 23.88 -5.63 13.36
CA SER A 8 23.55 -5.18 12.01
C SER A 8 22.19 -5.74 11.58
N CYS A 9 21.56 -5.09 10.61
CA CYS A 9 20.41 -5.62 9.89
C CYS A 9 20.89 -6.76 9.00
N ASP A 10 20.26 -7.93 9.10
CA ASP A 10 20.65 -9.12 8.33
C ASP A 10 20.21 -9.03 6.85
N VAL A 11 19.37 -8.04 6.52
CA VAL A 11 18.93 -7.75 5.14
C VAL A 11 19.79 -6.69 4.45
N CYS A 12 19.98 -5.52 5.07
CA CYS A 12 20.67 -4.39 4.42
C CYS A 12 22.06 -4.07 5.00
N GLY A 13 22.52 -4.78 6.04
CA GLY A 13 23.78 -4.48 6.74
C GLY A 13 23.78 -3.20 7.59
N GLY A 14 22.75 -2.36 7.47
CA GLY A 14 22.63 -1.11 8.25
C GLY A 14 22.49 -1.34 9.75
N LYS A 15 22.72 -0.30 10.55
CA LYS A 15 22.64 -0.37 12.02
C LYS A 15 21.19 -0.64 12.47
N THR A 16 21.00 -1.61 13.37
CA THR A 16 19.73 -1.69 14.09
C THR A 16 19.69 -0.58 15.15
N GLY A 17 18.54 0.10 15.29
CA GLY A 17 18.42 1.30 16.12
C GLY A 17 18.62 1.04 17.62
N LEU A 18 18.47 2.08 18.45
CA LEU A 18 18.72 2.02 19.90
C LEU A 18 17.89 0.94 20.63
N MET A 19 16.70 0.62 20.13
CA MET A 19 15.84 -0.45 20.65
C MET A 19 16.12 -1.84 20.06
N GLY A 20 17.26 -2.01 19.37
CA GLY A 20 17.60 -3.22 18.65
C GLY A 20 16.78 -3.46 17.39
N GLY A 21 17.12 -4.54 16.67
CA GLY A 21 16.46 -4.92 15.42
C GLY A 21 15.10 -5.59 15.63
N LYS A 22 14.21 -5.48 14.64
CA LYS A 22 12.95 -6.24 14.60
C LYS A 22 13.24 -7.69 14.24
N LYS A 23 12.79 -8.64 15.07
CA LYS A 23 13.00 -10.07 14.87
C LYS A 23 12.28 -10.60 13.62
N VAL A 24 12.99 -11.41 12.83
CA VAL A 24 12.46 -12.35 11.82
C VAL A 24 12.81 -13.79 12.24
N LYS A 25 12.47 -14.82 11.46
CA LYS A 25 12.58 -16.24 11.86
C LYS A 25 14.00 -16.60 12.32
N ASP A 26 15.00 -16.21 11.55
CA ASP A 26 16.43 -16.52 11.73
C ASP A 26 17.34 -15.28 11.72
N GLY A 27 16.78 -14.09 11.95
CA GLY A 27 17.54 -12.84 11.92
C GLY A 27 16.83 -11.61 12.50
N ARG A 28 17.33 -10.43 12.14
CA ARG A 28 16.88 -9.11 12.60
C ARG A 28 16.92 -8.07 11.48
N LEU A 29 15.94 -7.17 11.51
CA LEU A 29 15.80 -6.05 10.59
C LEU A 29 16.02 -4.71 11.30
N CYS A 30 16.54 -3.71 10.57
CA CYS A 30 16.45 -2.33 11.00
C CYS A 30 15.02 -1.79 10.84
N SER A 31 14.74 -0.64 11.46
CA SER A 31 13.44 0.02 11.38
C SER A 31 13.05 0.40 9.96
N ASP A 32 14.02 0.73 9.10
CA ASP A 32 13.74 1.16 7.73
C ASP A 32 13.33 -0.01 6.84
N CYS A 33 13.99 -1.17 6.96
CA CYS A 33 13.55 -2.40 6.30
C CYS A 33 12.16 -2.82 6.78
N ALA A 34 11.89 -2.71 8.08
CA ALA A 34 10.59 -3.04 8.65
C ALA A 34 9.45 -2.14 8.12
N LYS A 35 9.72 -0.87 7.81
CA LYS A 35 8.73 0.07 7.26
C LYS A 35 8.40 -0.17 5.79
N LYS A 36 9.29 -0.81 5.04
CA LYS A 36 9.09 -1.11 3.60
C LYS A 36 8.21 -2.35 3.35
N GLN A 37 7.91 -3.10 4.42
CA GLN A 37 7.07 -4.30 4.35
C GLN A 37 5.67 -3.98 3.81
N SER A 38 5.03 -4.99 3.23
CA SER A 38 3.66 -4.87 2.74
C SER A 38 2.71 -4.59 3.91
N PRO A 39 1.64 -3.78 3.71
CA PRO A 39 0.58 -3.62 4.69
C PRO A 39 -0.20 -4.92 4.96
N TYR A 40 -0.15 -5.88 4.03
CA TYR A 40 -0.79 -7.20 4.13
C TYR A 40 0.16 -8.31 4.63
N LEU A 41 1.42 -7.98 4.94
CA LEU A 41 2.35 -8.93 5.53
C LEU A 41 1.86 -9.32 6.95
N SER A 42 1.42 -10.57 7.11
CA SER A 42 0.81 -11.07 8.35
C SER A 42 1.74 -10.99 9.57
N SER A 43 2.91 -11.62 9.48
CA SER A 43 3.92 -11.60 10.54
C SER A 43 5.31 -11.86 9.98
N ARG A 44 6.15 -10.82 10.00
CA ARG A 44 7.58 -10.92 9.68
C ARG A 44 8.35 -11.97 10.50
N LYS A 45 7.84 -12.40 11.66
CA LYS A 45 8.50 -13.43 12.48
C LYS A 45 8.49 -14.82 11.83
N ASN A 46 7.61 -15.02 10.84
CA ASN A 46 7.48 -16.29 10.13
C ASN A 46 8.40 -16.38 8.90
N PHE A 47 9.00 -15.25 8.50
CA PHE A 47 9.86 -15.14 7.33
C PHE A 47 11.32 -15.31 7.73
N THR A 48 12.07 -16.09 6.96
CA THR A 48 13.53 -16.12 6.98
C THR A 48 14.11 -14.79 6.48
N VAL A 49 15.40 -14.57 6.70
CA VAL A 49 16.11 -13.41 6.14
C VAL A 49 16.07 -13.44 4.62
N GLU A 50 16.25 -14.60 3.97
CA GLU A 50 16.16 -14.76 2.53
C GLU A 50 14.77 -14.42 1.99
N GLU A 51 13.70 -14.96 2.60
CA GLU A 51 12.31 -14.63 2.20
C GLU A 51 12.01 -13.15 2.42
N MET A 52 12.58 -12.52 3.46
CA MET A 52 12.42 -11.08 3.69
C MET A 52 13.18 -10.24 2.66
N LYS A 53 14.33 -10.70 2.14
CA LYS A 53 15.04 -10.04 1.03
C LYS A 53 14.17 -10.08 -0.22
N ALA A 54 13.72 -11.27 -0.62
CA ALA A 54 12.82 -11.45 -1.75
C ALA A 54 11.56 -10.57 -1.61
N HIS A 55 10.92 -10.59 -0.44
CA HIS A 55 9.78 -9.72 -0.14
C HIS A 55 10.12 -8.24 -0.34
N LEU A 56 11.26 -7.74 0.13
CA LEU A 56 11.62 -6.33 -0.03
C LEU A 56 12.00 -5.96 -1.46
N ASP A 57 12.51 -6.90 -2.25
CA ASP A 57 12.76 -6.73 -3.68
C ASP A 57 11.43 -6.63 -4.44
N ASP A 58 10.46 -7.50 -4.14
CA ASP A 58 9.09 -7.42 -4.68
C ASP A 58 8.44 -6.07 -4.35
N ARG A 59 8.70 -5.53 -3.15
CA ARG A 59 8.21 -4.21 -2.73
C ARG A 59 8.86 -3.07 -3.49
N ALA A 60 10.12 -3.22 -3.90
CA ALA A 60 10.80 -2.25 -4.76
C ALA A 60 10.21 -2.28 -6.18
N ALA A 61 9.97 -3.47 -6.75
CA ALA A 61 9.29 -3.61 -8.03
C ALA A 61 7.85 -3.05 -7.99
N ASN A 62 7.10 -3.31 -6.91
CA ASN A 62 5.77 -2.73 -6.71
C ASN A 62 5.80 -1.19 -6.67
N GLN A 63 6.86 -0.59 -6.12
CA GLN A 63 7.01 0.87 -6.13
C GLN A 63 7.16 1.43 -7.55
N GLU A 64 7.86 0.73 -8.44
CA GLU A 64 7.96 1.11 -9.84
C GLU A 64 6.58 1.07 -10.52
N THR A 65 5.81 0.01 -10.26
CA THR A 65 4.41 -0.09 -10.71
C THR A 65 3.55 1.06 -10.18
N ILE A 66 3.68 1.42 -8.90
CA ILE A 66 2.98 2.55 -8.29
C ILE A 66 3.37 3.88 -8.94
N ASN A 67 4.65 4.08 -9.25
CA ASN A 67 5.13 5.29 -9.88
C ASN A 67 4.64 5.42 -11.32
N ALA A 68 4.45 4.29 -12.01
CA ALA A 68 3.90 4.23 -13.36
C ALA A 68 2.36 4.13 -13.40
N PHE A 69 1.68 4.04 -12.26
CA PHE A 69 0.24 3.80 -12.18
C PHE A 69 -0.55 5.02 -12.66
N GLU A 70 -1.48 4.81 -13.60
CA GLU A 70 -2.32 5.87 -14.16
C GLU A 70 -3.78 5.63 -13.77
N PRO A 71 -4.28 6.29 -12.71
CA PRO A 71 -5.63 6.03 -12.24
C PRO A 71 -6.66 6.51 -13.27
N THR A 72 -7.42 5.57 -13.84
CA THR A 72 -8.58 5.83 -14.70
C THR A 72 -9.84 6.09 -13.86
N ARG A 73 -9.94 5.46 -12.68
CA ARG A 73 -11.05 5.63 -11.73
C ARG A 73 -10.55 5.65 -10.29
N THR A 74 -11.30 6.32 -9.43
CA THR A 74 -11.09 6.31 -7.98
C THR A 74 -12.44 6.23 -7.27
N ILE A 75 -12.59 5.29 -6.35
CA ILE A 75 -13.84 5.03 -5.62
C ILE A 75 -13.56 5.11 -4.12
N GLY A 76 -14.46 5.74 -3.35
CA GLY A 76 -14.36 5.87 -1.90
C GLY A 76 -13.75 7.19 -1.43
N SER A 77 -13.93 7.50 -0.13
CA SER A 77 -13.51 8.78 0.48
C SER A 77 -12.32 8.61 1.45
N SER A 78 -12.48 7.77 2.48
CA SER A 78 -11.47 7.48 3.51
C SER A 78 -10.53 6.34 3.10
N LEU A 79 -11.10 5.19 2.73
CA LEU A 79 -10.39 4.12 2.04
C LEU A 79 -10.73 4.25 0.55
N LYS A 80 -9.70 4.43 -0.28
CA LYS A 80 -9.86 4.65 -1.71
C LYS A 80 -9.40 3.42 -2.49
N LEU A 81 -10.23 2.99 -3.42
CA LEU A 81 -9.91 2.05 -4.48
C LEU A 81 -9.44 2.85 -5.69
N TYR A 82 -8.19 2.66 -6.08
CA TYR A 82 -7.63 3.17 -7.32
C TYR A 82 -7.64 2.07 -8.37
N LEU A 83 -8.08 2.41 -9.57
CA LEU A 83 -8.17 1.51 -10.72
C LEU A 83 -7.43 2.14 -11.89
N ASP A 84 -6.57 1.36 -12.54
CA ASP A 84 -5.99 1.62 -13.84
C ASP A 84 -6.55 0.57 -14.80
N ASP A 85 -7.68 0.91 -15.44
CA ASP A 85 -8.38 0.01 -16.35
C ASP A 85 -7.57 -0.27 -17.63
N SER A 86 -6.63 0.60 -17.98
CA SER A 86 -5.81 0.43 -19.18
C SER A 86 -4.79 -0.70 -19.01
N ARG A 87 -4.33 -0.93 -17.78
CA ARG A 87 -3.37 -1.98 -17.43
C ARG A 87 -3.98 -3.12 -16.61
N GLY A 88 -5.24 -3.01 -16.24
CA GLY A 88 -5.92 -4.00 -15.38
C GLY A 88 -5.34 -4.05 -13.97
N LEU A 89 -4.93 -2.91 -13.42
CA LEU A 89 -4.29 -2.84 -12.09
C LEU A 89 -5.17 -2.11 -11.08
N TRP A 90 -5.07 -2.49 -9.81
CA TRP A 90 -5.80 -1.82 -8.74
C TRP A 90 -5.09 -1.93 -7.39
N PHE A 91 -5.41 -1.01 -6.48
CA PHE A 91 -4.97 -1.08 -5.08
C PHE A 91 -5.91 -0.30 -4.15
N LEU A 92 -5.79 -0.59 -2.85
CA LEU A 92 -6.52 0.09 -1.78
C LEU A 92 -5.57 0.87 -0.88
N THR A 93 -5.93 2.10 -0.54
CA THR A 93 -5.14 2.88 0.44
C THR A 93 -5.97 3.94 1.16
N LYS A 94 -5.57 4.23 2.39
CA LYS A 94 -6.03 5.41 3.15
C LYS A 94 -5.10 6.62 2.96
N SER A 95 -3.93 6.42 2.35
CA SER A 95 -2.95 7.49 2.16
C SER A 95 -3.48 8.56 1.21
N ARG A 96 -3.19 9.83 1.51
CA ARG A 96 -3.51 10.96 0.62
C ARG A 96 -2.56 11.04 -0.58
N ARG A 97 -1.34 10.52 -0.44
CA ARG A 97 -0.29 10.46 -1.45
C ARG A 97 0.19 9.01 -1.49
N TYR A 98 -0.36 8.24 -2.42
CA TYR A 98 -0.16 6.80 -2.44
C TYR A 98 1.26 6.41 -2.86
N GLN A 99 1.93 7.27 -3.65
CA GLN A 99 3.30 7.10 -4.11
C GLN A 99 4.28 6.93 -2.94
N ASP A 100 4.07 7.67 -1.85
CA ASP A 100 4.93 7.61 -0.66
C ASP A 100 4.63 6.40 0.24
N SER A 101 3.41 5.85 0.13
CA SER A 101 2.95 4.74 0.98
C SER A 101 3.16 3.36 0.36
N ASN A 102 3.44 3.29 -0.95
CA ASN A 102 3.66 2.05 -1.69
C ASN A 102 2.56 0.99 -1.40
N PRO A 103 1.27 1.24 -1.64
CA PRO A 103 0.25 0.22 -1.41
C PRO A 103 0.50 -0.98 -2.32
N ASP A 104 0.08 -2.16 -1.90
CA ASP A 104 0.22 -3.36 -2.73
C ASP A 104 -0.71 -3.27 -3.94
N VAL A 105 -0.12 -3.42 -5.13
CA VAL A 105 -0.84 -3.42 -6.41
C VAL A 105 -1.22 -4.84 -6.79
N PHE A 106 -2.45 -5.00 -7.23
CA PHE A 106 -3.02 -6.26 -7.67
C PHE A 106 -3.44 -6.17 -9.13
N SER A 107 -3.43 -7.31 -9.82
CA SER A 107 -4.05 -7.44 -11.15
C SER A 107 -5.54 -7.71 -11.00
N ALA A 108 -6.34 -7.20 -11.94
CA ALA A 108 -7.77 -7.51 -12.05
C ALA A 108 -8.01 -9.02 -12.23
N ASP A 109 -7.07 -9.73 -12.87
CA ASP A 109 -7.16 -11.18 -13.10
C ASP A 109 -7.05 -12.00 -11.80
N GLN A 110 -6.57 -11.39 -10.71
CA GLN A 110 -6.51 -12.02 -9.39
C GLN A 110 -7.86 -11.98 -8.65
N ILE A 111 -8.86 -11.28 -9.20
CA ILE A 111 -10.20 -11.20 -8.61
C ILE A 111 -10.96 -12.48 -8.94
N LEU A 112 -11.17 -13.34 -7.94
CA LEU A 112 -11.92 -14.59 -8.10
C LEU A 112 -13.44 -14.40 -8.10
N GLY A 113 -13.93 -13.25 -7.64
CA GLY A 113 -15.34 -12.93 -7.59
C GLY A 113 -15.63 -11.62 -6.86
N ALA A 114 -16.80 -11.05 -7.10
CA ALA A 114 -17.29 -9.86 -6.41
C ALA A 114 -18.71 -10.10 -5.92
N ARG A 115 -18.98 -9.76 -4.65
CA ARG A 115 -20.32 -9.71 -4.09
C ARG A 115 -20.73 -8.25 -3.96
N VAL A 116 -21.91 -7.92 -4.49
CA VAL A 116 -22.47 -6.58 -4.41
C VAL A 116 -23.78 -6.67 -3.63
N ASP A 117 -23.77 -6.13 -2.41
CA ASP A 117 -24.98 -5.95 -1.61
C ASP A 117 -25.41 -4.48 -1.74
N ILE A 118 -26.56 -4.23 -2.36
CA ILE A 118 -27.11 -2.88 -2.55
C ILE A 118 -28.22 -2.67 -1.52
N GLU A 119 -27.94 -1.92 -0.47
CA GLU A 119 -28.99 -1.41 0.41
C GLU A 119 -29.72 -0.27 -0.31
N LYS A 120 -31.00 -0.48 -0.66
CA LYS A 120 -31.86 0.59 -1.17
C LYS A 120 -32.30 1.52 -0.04
N GLY A 121 -31.37 2.35 0.45
CA GLY A 121 -31.65 3.59 1.17
C GLY A 121 -31.62 4.77 0.21
N THR A 122 -32.33 5.86 0.54
CA THR A 122 -32.54 7.08 -0.28
C THR A 122 -31.34 7.45 -1.14
N ARG A 123 -31.58 7.60 -2.45
CA ARG A 123 -30.57 7.78 -3.50
C ARG A 123 -30.17 9.26 -3.59
N VAL A 124 -29.00 9.59 -3.07
CA VAL A 124 -28.30 10.85 -3.38
C VAL A 124 -27.42 10.60 -4.60
N GLU A 125 -27.81 11.10 -5.78
CA GLU A 125 -26.96 11.02 -6.96
C GLU A 125 -25.96 12.16 -7.02
N THR A 126 -24.68 11.81 -6.96
CA THR A 126 -23.58 12.72 -7.32
C THR A 126 -23.10 12.33 -8.72
N LEU A 127 -23.56 13.04 -9.75
CA LEU A 127 -23.03 12.89 -11.11
C LEU A 127 -21.81 13.80 -11.25
N GLU A 128 -20.65 13.35 -10.77
CA GLU A 128 -19.38 14.00 -11.07
C GLU A 128 -18.44 13.00 -11.74
N ARG A 129 -18.11 13.25 -13.01
CA ARG A 129 -17.05 12.55 -13.71
C ARG A 129 -15.74 13.10 -13.12
N ALA A 130 -15.17 12.40 -12.13
CA ALA A 130 -13.85 12.73 -11.59
C ALA A 130 -12.82 12.65 -12.73
N VAL A 131 -12.29 13.80 -13.14
CA VAL A 131 -11.13 13.84 -14.05
C VAL A 131 -9.88 13.64 -13.19
N PRO A 132 -9.00 12.67 -13.50
CA PRO A 132 -7.77 12.48 -12.73
C PRO A 132 -6.89 13.74 -12.83
N ALA A 133 -6.40 14.24 -11.69
CA ALA A 133 -5.34 15.25 -11.72
C ALA A 133 -4.03 14.56 -12.18
N LYS A 134 -3.33 15.17 -13.13
CA LYS A 134 -2.07 14.65 -13.71
C LYS A 134 -0.96 14.38 -12.68
N ASP A 135 -1.09 14.91 -11.47
CA ASP A 135 -0.03 14.94 -10.46
C ASP A 135 -0.23 13.91 -9.33
N GLY A 136 -1.13 12.93 -9.51
CA GLY A 136 -1.38 11.89 -8.50
C GLY A 136 -2.12 12.36 -7.24
N LYS A 137 -2.65 13.60 -7.23
CA LYS A 137 -3.54 14.11 -6.18
C LYS A 137 -4.97 13.61 -6.44
N PRO A 138 -5.73 13.21 -5.40
CA PRO A 138 -7.17 13.01 -5.55
C PRO A 138 -7.81 14.33 -6.00
N ALA A 139 -8.68 14.28 -7.02
CA ALA A 139 -9.54 15.41 -7.34
C ALA A 139 -10.29 15.87 -6.08
N VAL A 140 -10.50 17.19 -5.93
CA VAL A 140 -11.26 17.73 -4.80
C VAL A 140 -12.67 17.17 -4.88
N PRO A 141 -13.16 16.42 -3.87
CA PRO A 141 -14.55 15.99 -3.86
C PRO A 141 -15.44 17.23 -3.70
N ALA A 142 -16.43 17.41 -4.58
CA ALA A 142 -17.37 18.50 -4.45
C ALA A 142 -18.16 18.39 -3.14
N LYS A 143 -18.56 19.56 -2.63
CA LYS A 143 -19.37 19.67 -1.42
C LYS A 143 -20.81 19.27 -1.74
N THR A 144 -21.29 18.23 -1.07
CA THR A 144 -22.66 17.73 -1.18
C THR A 144 -23.67 18.75 -0.65
N LYS A 145 -24.75 18.99 -1.39
CA LYS A 145 -26.01 19.51 -0.85
C LYS A 145 -27.04 18.39 -0.88
N GLU A 146 -27.76 18.21 0.22
CA GLU A 146 -28.88 17.28 0.31
C GLU A 146 -30.02 17.78 -0.59
N VAL A 147 -30.59 16.88 -1.37
CA VAL A 147 -31.85 17.10 -2.08
C VAL A 147 -32.79 15.98 -1.66
N THR A 148 -33.89 16.36 -1.03
CA THR A 148 -34.98 15.49 -0.56
C THR A 148 -35.82 15.00 -1.72
#